data_AF-A0AA44LDT4-F1
#
_entry.id   AF-A0AA44LDT4-F1
#
_cell.length_a   1.000
_cell.length_b   1.000
_cell.length_c   1.000
_cell.angle_alpha   90.00
_cell.angle_beta   90.00
_cell.angle_gamma   90.00
#
_symmetry.space_group_name_H-M   'P 1'
#
loop_
_entity.id
_entity.type
_entity.pdbx_description
1 polymer ?
#
loop_
_entity_poly.entity_id
_entity_poly.type
_entity_poly.pdbx_seq_one_letter_code
_entity_poly.pdbx_strand_id
1 'polypeptide(L)' 'MPCTFHDLKAKGISDYEGSSKDKQLFSGHKTESQVVVYDRKVKISPTLDLPVLGKSEDDDGEFYTK' A
#
# COMPACT_ATOMS: atom_id res chain seq x y z
N MET A 1 23.00 4.90 1.78
CA MET A 1 22.46 6.27 1.63
C MET A 1 22.21 6.83 3.01
N PRO A 2 22.54 8.10 3.28
CA PRO A 2 22.28 8.71 4.59
C PRO A 2 20.76 8.88 4.80
N CYS A 3 20.26 8.44 5.94
CA CYS A 3 18.88 8.70 6.38
C CYS A 3 18.73 10.20 6.64
N THR A 4 17.79 10.85 5.98
CA THR A 4 17.51 12.29 6.14
C THR A 4 16.25 12.51 6.97
N PHE A 5 16.05 13.73 7.46
CA PHE A 5 14.81 14.08 8.17
C PHE A 5 13.55 13.82 7.34
N HIS A 6 13.64 13.86 6.00
CA HIS A 6 12.54 13.53 5.12
C HIS A 6 12.16 12.05 5.15
N ASP A 7 13.12 11.15 5.40
CA ASP A 7 12.85 9.71 5.48
C ASP A 7 12.13 9.34 6.78
N LEU A 8 12.49 9.99 7.89
CA LEU A 8 11.76 9.85 9.15
C LEU A 8 10.32 10.37 9.03
N LYS A 9 10.13 11.52 8.38
CA LYS A 9 8.80 12.09 8.12
C LYS A 9 7.96 11.17 7.23
N ALA A 10 8.57 10.61 6.17
CA ALA A 10 7.90 9.67 5.26
C ALA A 10 7.40 8.42 6.00
N LYS A 11 8.27 7.80 6.81
CA LYS A 11 7.95 6.64 7.63
C LYS A 11 6.79 6.93 8.61
N GLY A 12 6.81 8.09 9.26
CA GLY A 12 5.74 8.50 10.17
C GLY A 12 4.38 8.66 9.48
N ILE A 13 4.34 9.23 8.29
CA ILE A 13 3.11 9.42 7.50
C ILE A 13 2.62 8.08 6.91
N SER A 14 3.53 7.21 6.47
CA SER A 14 3.17 5.90 5.90
C SER A 14 2.58 4.96 6.94
N ASP A 15 3.12 4.97 8.16
CA ASP A 15 2.70 4.08 9.26
C ASP A 15 1.44 4.57 9.97
N TYR A 16 1.04 5.84 9.78
CA TYR A 16 -0.16 6.39 10.38
C TYR A 16 -1.42 5.73 9.83
N GLU A 17 -2.25 5.18 10.73
CA GLU A 17 -3.56 4.64 10.40
C GLU A 17 -4.61 5.77 10.41
N GLY A 18 -5.13 6.11 9.24
CA GLY A 18 -6.11 7.18 9.07
C GLY A 18 -6.31 7.57 7.60
N SER A 19 -7.25 8.49 7.35
CA SER A 19 -7.55 8.97 6.00
C SER A 19 -6.44 9.87 5.44
N SER A 20 -6.48 10.16 4.13
CA SER A 20 -5.56 11.12 3.50
C SER A 20 -5.62 12.51 4.17
N LYS A 21 -6.81 12.92 4.64
CA LYS A 21 -7.02 14.17 5.37
C LYS A 21 -6.38 14.17 6.75
N ASP A 22 -6.45 13.07 7.48
CA ASP A 22 -5.83 12.96 8.80
C ASP A 22 -4.31 13.02 8.67
N LYS A 23 -3.77 12.30 7.67
CA LYS A 23 -2.36 12.38 7.31
C LYS A 23 -1.97 13.80 6.90
N GLN A 24 -2.82 14.52 6.17
CA GLN A 24 -2.59 15.92 5.79
C GLN A 24 -2.50 16.85 7.00
N LEU A 25 -3.45 16.75 7.93
CA LEU A 25 -3.54 17.59 9.11
C LEU A 25 -2.32 17.38 10.03
N PHE A 26 -1.96 16.12 10.29
CA PHE A 26 -0.80 15.74 11.11
C PHE A 26 0.54 16.19 10.49
N SER A 27 0.69 16.08 9.18
CA SER A 27 1.97 16.34 8.50
C SER A 27 2.18 17.81 8.08
N GLY A 28 1.16 18.65 8.26
CA GLY A 28 1.17 20.08 7.99
C GLY A 28 1.15 20.44 6.50
N HIS A 29 0.63 19.57 5.63
CA HIS A 29 0.62 19.83 4.19
C HIS A 29 -0.61 20.65 3.75
N LYS A 30 -0.39 21.59 2.82
CA LYS A 30 -1.47 22.44 2.28
C LYS A 30 -2.49 21.69 1.44
N THR A 31 -2.06 20.62 0.76
CA THR A 31 -2.90 19.85 -0.17
C THR A 31 -2.64 18.36 -0.01
N GLU A 32 -3.68 17.53 -0.19
CA GLU A 32 -3.57 16.06 -0.11
C GLU A 32 -2.52 15.48 -1.08
N SER A 33 -2.36 16.05 -2.27
CA SER A 33 -1.37 15.60 -3.26
C SER A 33 0.08 15.61 -2.75
N GLN A 34 0.41 16.47 -1.78
CA GLN A 34 1.74 16.51 -1.16
C GLN A 34 1.94 15.38 -0.15
N VAL A 35 0.84 14.87 0.42
CA VAL A 35 0.85 13.75 1.37
C VAL A 35 1.05 12.42 0.65
N VAL A 36 0.47 12.28 -0.56
CA VAL A 36 0.53 11.06 -1.38
C VAL A 36 1.98 10.64 -1.69
N VAL A 37 2.90 11.60 -1.82
CA VAL A 37 4.34 11.34 -2.06
C VAL A 37 5.02 10.57 -0.91
N TYR A 38 4.44 10.62 0.30
CA TYR A 38 4.94 9.94 1.49
C TYR A 38 4.31 8.57 1.72
N ASP A 39 3.30 8.17 0.96
CA ASP A 39 2.71 6.84 1.05
C ASP A 39 3.62 5.80 0.37
N ARG A 40 4.70 5.44 1.07
CA ARG A 40 5.73 4.51 0.61
C ARG A 40 5.52 3.10 1.15
N LYS A 41 4.35 2.79 1.72
CA LYS A 41 4.10 1.48 2.33
C LYS A 41 4.14 0.41 1.24
N VAL A 42 5.01 -0.57 1.41
CA VAL A 42 5.14 -1.69 0.47
C VAL A 42 3.83 -2.48 0.47
N LYS A 43 3.26 -2.70 -0.71
CA LYS A 43 2.09 -3.56 -0.87
C LYS A 43 2.51 -4.99 -0.55
N ILE A 44 1.94 -5.57 0.50
CA ILE A 44 2.14 -6.98 0.84
C ILE A 44 1.27 -7.78 -0.12
N SER A 45 1.90 -8.53 -1.03
CA SER A 45 1.22 -9.53 -1.83
C SER A 45 1.10 -10.83 -1.02
N PRO A 46 -0.01 -11.58 -1.11
CA PRO A 46 -0.05 -12.94 -0.59
C PRO A 46 1.02 -13.81 -1.25
N THR A 47 1.61 -14.71 -0.48
CA THR A 47 2.56 -15.72 -0.99
C THR A 47 1.80 -16.85 -1.69
N LEU A 48 2.40 -17.44 -2.72
CA LEU A 48 1.83 -18.55 -3.50
C LEU A 48 1.74 -19.88 -2.73
N ASP A 49 2.16 -19.93 -1.46
CA ASP A 49 2.19 -21.15 -0.63
C ASP A 49 0.86 -21.44 0.10
N LEU A 50 -0.24 -20.86 -0.38
CA LEU A 50 -1.58 -21.27 0.05
C LEU A 50 -2.01 -22.46 -0.81
N PRO A 51 -2.32 -23.64 -0.24
CA PRO A 51 -3.02 -24.66 -1.00
C PRO A 51 -4.33 -24.04 -1.50
N VAL A 52 -4.59 -24.19 -2.80
CA VAL A 52 -5.80 -23.69 -3.48
C VAL A 52 -7.02 -24.23 -2.74
N LEU A 53 -7.61 -23.40 -1.86
CA LEU A 53 -8.80 -23.77 -1.13
C LEU A 53 -10.02 -23.38 -1.98
N GLY A 54 -10.52 -24.35 -2.75
CA GLY A 54 -11.92 -24.48 -3.16
C GLY A 54 -12.45 -23.47 -4.19
N LYS A 55 -12.68 -23.98 -5.40
CA LYS A 55 -13.54 -23.42 -6.47
C LYS A 55 -14.55 -22.37 -6.01
N SER A 56 -14.41 -21.14 -6.50
CA SER A 56 -15.57 -20.27 -6.76
C SER A 56 -16.14 -20.65 -8.13
N GLU A 57 -17.46 -20.80 -8.21
CA GLU A 57 -18.21 -21.37 -9.34
C GLU A 57 -18.22 -20.50 -10.63
N ASP A 58 -17.36 -19.48 -10.72
CA ASP A 58 -17.35 -18.47 -11.79
C ASP A 58 -16.01 -18.38 -12.57
N ASP A 59 -15.14 -19.40 -12.50
CA ASP A 59 -13.87 -19.42 -13.26
C ASP A 59 -13.91 -20.56 -14.30
N ASP A 60 -14.44 -20.25 -15.49
CA ASP A 60 -14.39 -21.08 -16.69
C ASP A 60 -12.95 -21.10 -17.23
N GLY A 61 -12.13 -21.99 -16.64
CA GLY A 61 -10.72 -22.20 -16.95
C GLY A 61 -10.42 -22.74 -18.36
N GLU A 62 -10.94 -22.10 -19.42
CA GLU A 62 -10.69 -22.40 -20.83
C GLU A 62 -9.58 -21.52 -21.41
N PHE A 63 -8.45 -21.34 -20.73
CA PHE A 63 -7.34 -20.55 -21.30
C PHE A 63 -5.96 -21.19 -21.34
N TYR A 64 -5.75 -22.39 -20.79
CA TYR A 64 -4.42 -23.01 -20.83
C TYR A 64 -4.45 -24.51 -21.10
N THR A 65 -4.91 -24.89 -22.30
CA THR A 65 -4.47 -26.11 -22.99
C THR A 65 -4.11 -25.78 -24.44
N LYS A 66 -2.82 -25.54 -24.68
CA LYS A 66 -2.20 -25.85 -25.97
C LYS A 66 -0.74 -26.25 -25.79
#